data_AF-A0AAX3YT93-F1
#
_entry.id   AF-A0AAX3YT93-F1
#
_cell.length_a   1.000
_cell.length_b   1.000
_cell.length_c   1.000
_cell.angle_alpha   90.00
_cell.angle_beta   90.00
_cell.angle_gamma   90.00
#
_symmetry.space_group_name_H-M   'P 1'
#
loop_
_entity.id
_entity.type
_entity.pdbx_description
1 polymer ?
#
loop_
_entity_poly.entity_id
_entity_poly.type
_entity_poly.pdbx_seq_one_letter_code
_entity_poly.pdbx_strand_id
1 'polypeptide(L)'
;MLVLDLAVDDHTTRRRRPFSIATSWFETWLLRDTEWDWTNLMFEEYARLSKKGVEEFAHVAVDDPDLSGLRDSGGELLFSHGSDDQAISSQGSRQCFDRVLEQIGGVSATNEFARFFLCPGDGHSARIQEGFVST
;
A
#
# COMPACT_ATOMS: atom_id res chain seq x y z
N MET A 1 1.92 -8.57 -1.10
CA MET A 1 1.15 -8.83 -2.33
C MET A 1 2.10 -8.63 -3.49
N LEU A 2 2.51 -9.69 -4.19
CA LEU A 2 3.30 -9.56 -5.42
C LEU A 2 2.31 -9.24 -6.55
N VAL A 3 2.25 -7.96 -6.93
CA VAL A 3 1.60 -7.56 -8.18
C VAL A 3 2.57 -7.94 -9.31
N LEU A 4 2.06 -8.57 -10.36
CA LEU A 4 2.83 -8.85 -11.57
C LEU A 4 2.39 -7.83 -12.61
N ASP A 5 3.33 -7.06 -13.12
CA ASP A 5 3.07 -6.19 -14.27
C ASP A 5 3.23 -7.03 -15.54
N LEU A 6 2.25 -6.93 -16.44
CA LEU A 6 2.37 -7.44 -17.80
C LEU A 6 3.05 -6.36 -18.64
N ALA A 7 4.34 -6.55 -18.94
CA ALA A 7 5.00 -5.78 -19.99
C ALA A 7 4.82 -6.51 -21.33
N VAL A 8 4.31 -5.79 -22.33
CA VAL A 8 4.29 -6.25 -23.73
C VAL A 8 5.59 -5.78 -24.37
N ASP A 9 6.56 -6.68 -24.50
CA ASP A 9 7.69 -6.48 -25.41
C ASP A 9 7.38 -7.26 -26.71
N ASP A 10 7.46 -6.55 -27.84
CA ASP A 10 7.42 -7.06 -29.23
C ASP A 10 6.49 -8.27 -29.46
N HIS A 11 5.19 -7.97 -29.65
CA HIS A 11 4.07 -8.74 -30.25
C HIS A 11 3.99 -10.29 -30.17
N THR A 12 4.86 -11.00 -29.47
CA THR A 12 4.97 -12.47 -29.51
C THR A 12 5.36 -13.10 -28.18
N THR A 13 5.87 -12.34 -27.18
CA THR A 13 6.26 -12.92 -25.88
C THR A 13 5.71 -12.14 -24.69
N ARG A 14 4.64 -12.64 -24.04
CA ARG A 14 4.20 -12.14 -22.72
C ARG A 14 5.20 -12.60 -21.66
N ARG A 15 6.09 -11.73 -21.20
CA ARG A 15 6.94 -11.99 -20.02
C ARG A 15 6.30 -11.34 -18.79
N ARG A 16 6.05 -12.14 -17.76
CA ARG A 16 5.62 -11.62 -16.44
C ARG A 16 6.78 -10.83 -15.85
N ARG A 17 6.58 -9.55 -15.56
CA ARG A 17 7.54 -8.73 -14.82
C ARG A 17 7.01 -8.52 -13.40
N PRO A 18 7.89 -8.49 -12.40
CA PRO A 18 7.47 -8.18 -11.04
C PRO A 18 7.10 -6.69 -10.95
N PHE A 19 6.24 -6.35 -10.01
CA PHE A 19 5.93 -4.96 -9.68
C PHE A 19 7.20 -4.21 -9.26
N SER A 20 7.59 -3.23 -10.07
CA SER A 20 8.89 -2.55 -9.99
C SER A 20 9.16 -1.87 -8.64
N ILE A 21 8.12 -1.38 -7.97
CA ILE A 21 8.24 -0.76 -6.63
C ILE A 21 8.66 -1.81 -5.60
N ALA A 22 8.11 -3.03 -5.66
CA ALA A 22 8.48 -4.08 -4.72
C ALA A 22 9.93 -4.55 -4.94
N THR A 23 10.35 -4.77 -6.19
CA THR A 23 11.73 -5.20 -6.48
C THR A 23 12.75 -4.12 -6.12
N SER A 24 12.50 -2.85 -6.47
CA SER A 24 13.42 -1.75 -6.14
C SER A 24 13.57 -1.54 -4.63
N TRP A 25 12.51 -1.81 -3.83
CA TRP A 25 12.60 -1.78 -2.38
C TRP A 25 13.52 -2.88 -1.83
N PHE A 26 13.39 -4.13 -2.30
CA PHE A 26 14.29 -5.22 -1.89
C PHE A 26 15.74 -4.93 -2.31
N GLU A 27 15.95 -4.57 -3.58
CA GLU A 27 17.24 -4.32 -4.20
C GLU A 27 17.98 -3.14 -3.55
N THR A 28 17.36 -1.96 -3.54
CA THR A 28 18.03 -0.71 -3.16
C THR A 28 18.05 -0.50 -1.65
N TRP A 29 16.91 -0.69 -0.97
CA TRP A 29 16.75 -0.29 0.42
C TRP A 29 17.11 -1.42 1.38
N LEU A 30 16.57 -2.63 1.16
CA LEU A 30 16.74 -3.73 2.10
C LEU A 30 18.08 -4.46 1.94
N LEU A 31 18.45 -4.81 0.69
CA LEU A 31 19.65 -5.57 0.37
C LEU A 31 20.83 -4.65 0.04
N ARG A 32 20.56 -3.47 -0.52
CA ARG A 32 21.58 -2.52 -1.00
C ARG A 32 22.51 -3.17 -2.03
N ASP A 33 21.91 -3.96 -2.91
CA ASP A 33 22.58 -4.75 -3.95
C ASP A 33 21.80 -4.59 -5.26
N THR A 34 22.31 -3.72 -6.15
CA THR A 34 21.66 -3.42 -7.45
C THR A 34 21.77 -4.53 -8.47
N GLU A 35 22.59 -5.55 -8.19
CA GLU A 35 22.76 -6.72 -9.05
C GLU A 35 21.92 -7.90 -8.54
N TRP A 36 21.08 -7.69 -7.51
CA TRP A 36 20.27 -8.74 -6.90
C TRP A 36 19.26 -9.34 -7.90
N ASP A 37 19.37 -10.64 -8.12
CA ASP A 37 18.50 -11.38 -9.03
C ASP A 37 17.26 -11.94 -8.31
N TRP A 38 16.14 -11.22 -8.45
CA TRP A 38 14.84 -11.63 -7.92
C TRP A 38 14.28 -12.91 -8.57
N THR A 39 14.79 -13.34 -9.73
CA THR A 39 14.19 -14.47 -10.48
C THR A 39 14.34 -15.81 -9.77
N ASN A 40 15.30 -15.91 -8.84
CA ASN A 40 15.56 -17.09 -8.02
C ASN A 40 14.93 -16.99 -6.61
N LEU A 41 14.08 -15.99 -6.35
CA LEU A 41 13.48 -15.77 -5.04
C LEU A 41 12.44 -16.84 -4.71
N MET A 42 12.73 -17.65 -3.69
CA MET A 42 11.81 -18.64 -3.15
C MET A 42 10.95 -18.06 -2.03
N PHE A 43 9.80 -18.67 -1.75
CA PHE A 43 8.85 -18.16 -0.75
C PHE A 43 9.45 -17.99 0.65
N GLU A 44 10.29 -18.93 1.09
CA GLU A 44 10.95 -18.86 2.39
C GLU A 44 11.87 -17.64 2.50
N GLU A 45 12.67 -17.40 1.45
CA GLU A 45 13.55 -16.24 1.39
C GLU A 45 12.75 -14.94 1.29
N TYR A 46 11.67 -14.92 0.52
CA TYR A 46 10.74 -13.79 0.48
C TYR A 46 10.17 -13.47 1.86
N ALA A 47 9.74 -14.49 2.62
CA ALA A 47 9.20 -14.31 3.96
C ALA A 47 10.29 -13.77 4.93
N ARG A 48 11.51 -14.29 4.82
CA ARG A 48 12.67 -13.81 5.60
C ARG A 48 12.98 -12.35 5.30
N LEU A 49 13.06 -11.98 4.03
CA LEU A 49 13.34 -10.60 3.62
C LEU A 49 12.19 -9.65 3.97
N SER A 50 10.94 -10.08 3.83
CA SER A 50 9.78 -9.29 4.26
C SER A 50 9.84 -8.99 5.76
N LYS A 51 10.16 -10.00 6.59
CA LYS A 51 10.34 -9.82 8.03
C LYS A 51 11.49 -8.85 8.34
N LYS A 52 12.65 -9.04 7.69
CA LYS A 52 13.81 -8.13 7.84
C LYS A 52 13.40 -6.68 7.55
N GLY A 53 12.62 -6.45 6.50
CA GLY A 53 12.21 -5.09 6.17
C GLY A 53 11.23 -4.47 7.15
N VAL A 54 10.32 -5.24 7.74
CA VAL A 54 9.50 -4.74 8.86
C VAL A 54 10.40 -4.35 10.03
N GLU A 55 11.35 -5.21 10.41
CA GLU A 55 12.27 -4.93 11.52
C GLU A 55 13.14 -3.69 11.27
N GLU A 56 13.62 -3.49 10.04
CA GLU A 56 14.50 -2.38 9.68
C GLU A 56 13.74 -1.06 9.43
N PHE A 57 12.54 -1.12 8.84
CA PHE A 57 11.80 0.06 8.36
C PHE A 57 10.47 0.33 9.07
N ALA A 58 10.14 -0.36 10.17
CA ALA A 58 8.93 -0.07 10.95
C ALA A 58 8.82 1.41 11.37
N HIS A 59 9.94 2.07 11.62
CA HIS A 59 10.00 3.49 12.00
C HIS A 59 9.52 4.47 10.91
N VAL A 60 9.42 4.03 9.65
CA VAL A 60 8.85 4.81 8.53
C VAL A 60 7.56 4.19 7.98
N ALA A 61 6.92 3.29 8.74
CA ALA A 61 5.64 2.68 8.33
C ALA A 61 4.47 3.69 8.34
N VAL A 62 4.60 4.80 9.08
CA VAL A 62 3.58 5.86 9.22
C VAL A 62 2.22 5.29 9.63
N ASP A 63 2.22 4.44 10.65
CA ASP A 63 1.05 3.66 11.06
C ASP A 63 0.60 3.92 12.51
N ASP A 64 1.06 5.02 13.12
CA ASP A 64 0.63 5.50 14.43
C ASP A 64 -0.85 5.92 14.38
N PRO A 65 -1.75 5.26 15.13
CA PRO A 65 -3.17 5.60 15.14
C PRO A 65 -3.50 6.81 16.03
N ASP A 66 -2.56 7.34 16.82
CA ASP A 66 -2.80 8.46 17.71
C ASP A 66 -2.78 9.80 16.95
N LEU A 67 -3.97 10.23 16.54
CA LEU A 67 -4.19 11.53 15.91
C LEU A 67 -4.58 12.64 16.92
N SER A 68 -4.35 12.46 18.22
CA SER A 68 -4.68 13.47 19.24
C SER A 68 -3.99 14.81 19.00
N GLY A 69 -2.74 14.80 18.53
CA GLY A 69 -2.02 16.04 18.18
C GLY A 69 -2.68 16.81 17.03
N LEU A 70 -3.22 16.11 16.02
CA LEU A 70 -3.98 16.74 14.93
C LEU A 70 -5.27 17.37 15.49
N ARG A 71 -6.03 16.61 16.28
CA ARG A 71 -7.26 17.07 16.94
C ARG A 71 -7.02 18.31 17.79
N ASP A 72 -6.04 18.27 18.68
CA ASP A 72 -5.78 19.33 19.66
C ASP A 72 -5.22 20.60 18.98
N SER A 73 -4.66 20.48 17.77
CA SER A 73 -4.28 21.62 16.94
C SER A 73 -5.46 22.27 16.19
N GLY A 74 -6.65 21.64 16.20
CA GLY A 74 -7.81 22.04 15.41
C GLY A 74 -7.71 21.67 13.92
N GLY A 75 -6.80 20.75 13.57
CA GLY A 75 -6.63 20.25 12.21
C GLY A 75 -7.68 19.20 11.84
N GLU A 76 -7.99 19.13 10.55
CA GLU A 76 -8.97 18.17 10.01
C GLU A 76 -8.31 17.20 9.03
N LEU A 77 -8.82 15.96 8.96
CA LEU A 77 -8.37 14.92 8.04
C LEU A 77 -9.55 14.36 7.23
N LEU A 78 -9.40 14.41 5.91
CA LEU A 78 -10.20 13.63 4.98
C LEU A 78 -9.32 12.54 4.39
N PHE A 79 -9.58 11.28 4.77
CA PHE A 79 -8.85 10.13 4.26
C PHE A 79 -9.72 9.37 3.26
N SER A 80 -9.27 9.24 2.02
CA SER A 80 -10.00 8.51 0.98
C SER A 80 -9.18 7.39 0.36
N HIS A 81 -9.84 6.31 -0.06
CA HIS A 81 -9.21 5.24 -0.83
C HIS A 81 -10.21 4.66 -1.83
N GLY A 82 -9.78 4.42 -3.08
CA GLY A 82 -10.55 3.68 -4.07
C GLY A 82 -10.81 2.23 -3.65
N SER A 83 -12.03 1.71 -3.82
CA SER A 83 -12.33 0.32 -3.46
C SER A 83 -11.57 -0.69 -4.32
N ASP A 84 -11.28 -0.29 -5.57
CA ASP A 84 -10.76 -1.14 -6.64
C ASP A 84 -9.30 -0.78 -6.97
N ASP A 85 -8.58 -0.17 -6.01
CA ASP A 85 -7.16 0.14 -6.14
C ASP A 85 -6.35 -1.15 -6.36
N GLN A 86 -5.79 -1.26 -7.56
CA GLN A 86 -5.03 -2.41 -8.03
C GLN A 86 -3.59 -2.44 -7.51
N ALA A 87 -3.07 -1.33 -7.00
CA ALA A 87 -1.69 -1.18 -6.55
C ALA A 87 -1.58 -1.31 -5.02
N ILE A 88 -2.50 -0.68 -4.27
CA ILE A 88 -2.52 -0.65 -2.81
C ILE A 88 -3.89 -1.15 -2.34
N SER A 89 -3.92 -2.20 -1.53
CA SER A 89 -5.21 -2.74 -1.09
C SER A 89 -5.94 -1.77 -0.14
N SER A 90 -7.16 -1.41 -0.50
CA SER A 90 -8.06 -0.59 0.33
C SER A 90 -8.40 -1.20 1.70
N GLN A 91 -8.16 -2.51 1.88
CA GLN A 91 -8.29 -3.18 3.17
C GLN A 91 -7.28 -2.66 4.21
N GLY A 92 -6.06 -2.33 3.77
CA GLY A 92 -5.03 -1.78 4.66
C GLY A 92 -5.42 -0.41 5.22
N SER A 93 -5.99 0.46 4.39
CA SER A 93 -6.49 1.77 4.84
C SER A 93 -7.71 1.65 5.76
N ARG A 94 -8.60 0.69 5.52
CA ARG A 94 -9.70 0.38 6.44
C ARG A 94 -9.18 -0.03 7.81
N GLN A 95 -8.27 -1.00 7.87
CA GLN A 95 -7.65 -1.43 9.13
C GLN A 95 -6.87 -0.30 9.83
N CYS A 96 -6.20 0.56 9.06
CA CYS A 96 -5.55 1.74 9.61
C CYS A 96 -6.56 2.68 10.29
N PHE A 97 -7.65 3.00 9.61
CA PHE A 97 -8.67 3.88 10.18
C PHE A 97 -9.44 3.22 11.34
N ASP A 98 -9.67 1.91 11.31
CA ASP A 98 -10.25 1.17 12.43
C ASP A 98 -9.38 1.32 13.70
N ARG A 99 -8.05 1.23 13.58
CA ARG A 99 -7.13 1.49 14.70
C ARG A 99 -7.22 2.94 15.22
N VAL A 100 -7.40 3.92 14.32
CA VAL A 100 -7.62 5.33 14.73
C VAL A 100 -8.93 5.45 15.51
N LEU A 101 -10.01 4.82 15.04
CA LEU A 101 -11.28 4.80 15.75
C LEU A 101 -11.10 4.21 17.16
N GLU A 102 -10.43 3.07 17.29
CA GLU A 102 -10.15 2.46 18.58
C GLU A 102 -9.33 3.38 19.51
N GLN A 103 -8.29 4.03 18.96
CA GLN A 103 -7.37 4.89 19.72
C GLN A 103 -8.02 6.21 20.19
N ILE A 104 -8.90 6.82 19.39
CA ILE A 104 -9.45 8.16 19.65
C ILE A 104 -10.77 8.12 20.46
N GLY A 105 -11.34 6.93 20.68
CA GLY A 105 -12.59 6.77 21.44
C GLY A 105 -13.83 6.55 20.58
N GLY A 106 -13.64 6.00 19.39
CA GLY A 106 -14.68 5.52 18.49
C GLY A 106 -15.11 6.54 17.43
N VAL A 107 -16.14 6.15 16.68
CA VAL A 107 -16.67 6.91 15.52
C VAL A 107 -17.11 8.31 15.90
N SER A 108 -17.80 8.48 17.03
CA SER A 108 -18.31 9.80 17.42
C SER A 108 -17.19 10.80 17.67
N ALA A 109 -16.19 10.43 18.47
CA ALA A 109 -15.06 11.31 18.80
C ALA A 109 -14.16 11.56 17.58
N THR A 110 -13.96 10.55 16.74
CA THR A 110 -13.09 10.68 15.55
C THR A 110 -13.73 11.57 14.48
N ASN A 111 -15.05 11.41 14.22
CA ASN A 111 -15.76 12.16 13.17
C ASN A 111 -15.85 13.67 13.38
N GLU A 112 -15.47 14.16 14.57
CA GLU A 112 -15.32 15.58 14.87
C GLU A 112 -14.19 16.24 14.06
N PHE A 113 -13.13 15.49 13.70
CA PHE A 113 -11.97 16.03 12.99
C PHE A 113 -11.40 15.12 11.89
N ALA A 114 -11.68 13.82 11.90
CA ALA A 114 -11.16 12.86 10.93
C ALA A 114 -12.27 11.98 10.36
N ARG A 115 -12.32 11.83 9.02
CA ARG A 115 -13.31 10.98 8.33
C ARG A 115 -12.65 10.15 7.25
N PHE A 116 -13.08 8.90 7.13
CA PHE A 116 -12.64 7.97 6.08
C PHE A 116 -13.75 7.73 5.04
N PHE A 117 -13.38 7.81 3.77
CA PHE A 117 -14.24 7.58 2.61
C PHE A 117 -13.67 6.47 1.74
N LEU A 118 -14.38 5.35 1.64
CA LEU A 118 -14.10 4.34 0.63
C LEU A 118 -14.85 4.74 -0.66
N CYS A 119 -14.12 4.97 -1.75
CA CYS A 119 -14.66 5.45 -3.02
C CYS A 119 -14.95 4.26 -3.96
N PRO A 120 -16.21 3.85 -4.17
CA PRO A 120 -16.52 2.66 -4.96
C PRO A 120 -16.19 2.86 -6.44
N GLY A 121 -15.50 1.90 -7.05
CA GLY A 121 -15.13 1.92 -8.48
C GLY A 121 -13.94 2.81 -8.83
N ASP A 122 -13.36 3.50 -7.85
CA ASP A 122 -12.10 4.20 -8.02
C ASP A 122 -10.94 3.22 -7.82
N GLY A 123 -9.93 3.34 -8.69
CA GLY A 123 -8.69 2.57 -8.66
C GLY A 123 -7.58 3.36 -7.96
N HIS A 124 -6.33 3.13 -8.35
CA HIS A 124 -5.19 3.83 -7.77
C HIS A 124 -5.20 5.34 -8.07
N SER A 125 -5.68 6.12 -7.11
CA SER A 125 -5.75 7.60 -7.11
C SER A 125 -6.64 8.23 -8.21
N ALA A 126 -7.38 7.44 -8.98
CA ALA A 126 -8.28 7.94 -10.03
C ALA A 126 -9.45 6.98 -10.27
N ARG A 127 -10.53 7.52 -10.82
CA ARG A 127 -11.65 6.72 -11.31
C ARG A 127 -11.15 5.77 -12.40
N ILE A 128 -11.53 4.50 -12.31
CA ILE A 128 -11.32 3.55 -13.40
C ILE A 128 -12.23 3.99 -14.57
N GLN A 129 -11.63 4.37 -15.71
CA GLN A 129 -12.41 4.69 -16.91
C GLN A 129 -13.11 3.44 -17.43
N GLU A 130 -14.35 3.58 -17.90
CA GLU A 130 -15.02 2.51 -18.64
C GLU A 130 -14.15 2.11 -19.84
N GLY A 131 -13.70 0.85 -19.85
CA GLY A 131 -12.84 0.29 -20.91
C GLY A 131 -11.44 -0.17 -20.45
N PHE A 132 -11.03 0.06 -19.19
CA PHE A 132 -9.82 -0.57 -18.65
C PHE A 132 -10.09 -2.06 -18.32
N VAL A 133 -9.99 -2.90 -19.33
CA VAL A 133 -9.94 -4.36 -19.16
C VAL A 133 -8.47 -4.73 -18.94
N SER A 134 -8.12 -5.12 -17.71
CA SER A 134 -6.86 -5.83 -17.46
C SER A 134 -6.92 -7.16 -18.23
N THR A 135 -6.13 -7.28 -19.31
CA THR A 135 -5.97 -8.51 -20.13
C THR A 135 -4.64 -9.19 -19.89
#